data_AF-A0A1D7QYB5-F1
#
_entry.id   AF-A0A1D7QYB5-F1
#
_cell.length_a   1.000
_cell.length_b   1.000
_cell.length_c   1.000
_cell.angle_alpha   90.00
_cell.angle_beta   90.00
_cell.angle_gamma   90.00
#
_symmetry.space_group_name_H-M   'P 1'
#
loop_
_entity.id
_entity.type
_entity.pdbx_description
1 polymer ?
#
loop_
_entity_poly.entity_id
_entity_poly.type
_entity_poly.pdbx_seq_one_letter_code
_entity_poly.pdbx_strand_id
1 'polypeptide(L)'
;MVVLFYLINQTVIKAWTDHWFIHWYVNDLLAGIWLPALTMALAASFRVHQILMLSGAKILLVVLVAGLFWELIAPLYVTGSVRDPFDILAYVSGGLIYLLIMRRIRIPW
;
A
#
# COMPACT_ATOMS: atom_id res chain seq x y z
N MET A 1 -1.85 12.98 -1.18
CA MET A 1 -1.21 12.86 0.15
C MET A 1 -0.17 11.75 0.18
N VAL A 2 -0.49 10.49 -0.14
CA VAL A 2 0.51 9.39 -0.12
C VAL A 2 1.67 9.60 -1.08
N VAL A 3 1.41 10.12 -2.30
CA VAL A 3 2.47 10.49 -3.27
C VAL A 3 3.43 11.53 -2.69
N LEU A 4 2.92 12.49 -1.90
CA LEU A 4 3.77 13.48 -1.24
C LEU A 4 4.68 12.82 -0.20
N PHE A 5 4.15 11.91 0.61
CA PHE A 5 4.96 11.16 1.57
C PHE A 5 6.01 10.28 0.88
N TYR A 6 5.67 9.66 -0.25
CA TYR A 6 6.63 8.91 -1.05
C TYR A 6 7.75 9.82 -1.57
N LEU A 7 7.42 10.99 -2.13
CA LEU A 7 8.42 11.94 -2.63
C LEU A 7 9.33 12.45 -1.50
N ILE A 8 8.76 12.80 -0.34
CA ILE A 8 9.53 13.22 0.84
C ILE A 8 10.42 12.08 1.32
N ASN A 9 9.90 10.84 1.39
CA ASN A 9 10.70 9.68 1.78
C ASN A 9 11.89 9.49 0.86
N GLN A 10 11.64 9.52 -0.46
CA GLN A 10 12.65 9.24 -1.48
C GLN A 10 13.71 10.35 -1.62
N THR A 11 13.33 11.62 -1.45
CA THR A 11 14.23 12.76 -1.72
C THR A 11 14.89 13.33 -0.47
N VAL A 12 14.19 13.33 0.66
CA VAL A 12 14.67 13.96 1.89
C VAL A 12 15.03 12.90 2.92
N ILE A 13 14.09 12.02 3.29
CA ILE A 13 14.28 11.14 4.44
C ILE A 13 15.41 10.15 4.19
N LYS A 14 15.40 9.45 3.04
CA LYS A 14 16.47 8.51 2.67
C LYS A 14 17.85 9.16 2.57
N ALA A 15 17.94 10.46 2.30
CA ALA A 15 19.21 11.18 2.27
C ALA A 15 19.73 11.58 3.66
N TRP A 16 18.85 11.60 4.67
CA TRP A 16 19.15 12.06 6.03
C TRP A 16 19.25 10.92 7.05
N THR A 17 18.87 9.70 6.67
CA THR A 17 18.91 8.53 7.55
C THR A 17 19.37 7.31 6.80
N ASP A 18 20.21 6.48 7.43
CA ASP A 18 20.60 5.16 6.91
C ASP A 18 19.76 4.04 7.53
N HIS A 19 18.63 4.38 8.17
CA HIS A 19 17.81 3.39 8.84
C HIS A 19 17.20 2.41 7.82
N TRP A 20 17.60 1.14 7.90
CA TRP A 20 17.19 0.07 6.97
C TRP A 20 15.67 0.03 6.72
N PHE A 21 14.85 0.18 7.76
CA PHE A 21 13.39 0.16 7.58
C PHE A 21 12.85 1.23 6.62
N ILE A 22 13.42 2.42 6.65
CA ILE A 22 12.98 3.58 5.84
C ILE A 22 13.34 3.37 4.37
N HIS A 23 14.51 2.77 4.13
CA HIS A 23 15.01 2.53 2.80
C HIS A 23 14.27 1.38 2.10
N TRP A 24 13.92 0.33 2.86
CA TRP A 24 13.43 -0.94 2.33
C TRP A 24 11.91 -1.03 2.40
N TYR A 25 11.26 -0.78 3.55
CA TYR A 25 9.84 -1.15 3.75
C TYR A 25 8.85 0.02 3.78
N VAL A 26 9.31 1.26 3.98
CA VAL A 26 8.38 2.42 4.06
C VAL A 26 7.62 2.63 2.76
N ASN A 27 8.26 2.39 1.61
CA ASN A 27 7.61 2.53 0.32
C ASN A 27 6.49 1.47 0.14
N ASP A 28 6.73 0.23 0.55
CA ASP A 28 5.75 -0.86 0.49
C ASP A 28 4.58 -0.64 1.45
N LEU A 29 4.87 -0.09 2.63
CA LEU A 29 3.84 0.36 3.57
C LEU A 29 2.97 1.48 2.98
N LEU A 30 3.58 2.48 2.31
CA LEU A 30 2.85 3.53 1.61
C LEU A 30 2.02 2.98 0.45
N ALA A 31 2.56 2.00 -0.30
CA ALA A 31 1.83 1.32 -1.37
C ALA A 31 0.61 0.56 -0.84
N GLY A 32 0.74 -0.11 0.31
CA GLY A 32 -0.35 -0.78 1.01
C GLY A 32 -1.48 0.17 1.46
N ILE A 33 -1.18 1.44 1.73
CA ILE A 33 -2.20 2.49 2.00
C ILE A 33 -2.79 3.02 0.69
N TRP A 34 -1.95 3.24 -0.32
CA TRP A 34 -2.34 3.90 -1.57
C TRP A 34 -3.24 3.03 -2.44
N LEU A 35 -2.97 1.73 -2.56
CA LEU A 35 -3.73 0.82 -3.43
C LEU A 35 -5.22 0.75 -3.07
N PRO A 36 -5.61 0.54 -1.79
CA PRO A 36 -7.02 0.61 -1.39
C PRO A 36 -7.63 1.99 -1.64
N ALA A 37 -6.89 3.07 -1.31
CA ALA A 37 -7.36 4.43 -1.48
C ALA A 37 -7.64 4.77 -2.95
N LEU A 38 -6.74 4.39 -3.85
CA LEU A 38 -6.90 4.58 -5.30
C LEU A 38 -8.10 3.78 -5.81
N THR A 39 -8.18 2.50 -5.44
CA THR A 39 -9.29 1.62 -5.86
C THR A 39 -10.64 2.23 -5.47
N MET A 40 -10.75 2.76 -4.25
CA MET A 40 -11.97 3.39 -3.76
C MET A 40 -12.25 4.74 -4.44
N ALA A 41 -11.23 5.56 -4.69
CA ALA A 41 -11.39 6.81 -5.44
C ALA A 41 -11.86 6.59 -6.89
N LEU A 42 -11.30 5.57 -7.56
CA LEU A 42 -11.75 5.15 -8.88
C LEU A 42 -13.18 4.62 -8.84
N ALA A 43 -13.51 3.77 -7.87
CA ALA A 43 -14.87 3.24 -7.69
C ALA A 43 -15.91 4.35 -7.52
N ALA A 44 -15.58 5.37 -6.73
CA ALA A 44 -16.43 6.54 -6.52
C ALA A 44 -16.60 7.35 -7.82
N SER A 45 -15.53 7.54 -8.59
CA SER A 45 -15.55 8.29 -9.85
C SER A 45 -16.46 7.64 -10.91
N PHE A 46 -16.45 6.31 -10.98
CA PHE A 46 -17.28 5.54 -11.92
C PHE A 46 -18.66 5.15 -11.38
N ARG A 47 -19.05 5.62 -10.19
CA ARG A 47 -20.32 5.27 -9.51
C ARG A 47 -20.54 3.75 -9.31
N VAL A 48 -19.47 2.97 -9.33
CA VAL A 48 -19.49 1.51 -9.07
C VAL A 48 -19.22 1.19 -7.59
N HIS A 49 -19.37 2.19 -6.72
CA HIS A 49 -19.07 2.08 -5.28
C HIS A 49 -19.78 0.89 -4.62
N GLN A 50 -20.99 0.55 -5.06
CA GLN A 50 -21.78 -0.57 -4.51
C GLN A 50 -21.12 -1.94 -4.75
N ILE A 51 -20.36 -2.09 -5.84
CA ILE A 51 -19.62 -3.33 -6.17
C ILE A 51 -18.32 -3.40 -5.37
N LEU A 52 -17.68 -2.24 -5.17
CA LEU A 52 -16.39 -2.08 -4.52
C LEU A 52 -16.50 -1.59 -3.07
N MET A 53 -17.63 -1.83 -2.39
CA MET A 53 -17.68 -1.81 -0.92
C MET A 53 -16.77 -2.95 -0.43
N LEU A 54 -15.48 -2.64 -0.35
CA LEU A 54 -14.45 -3.54 0.08
C LEU A 54 -14.59 -3.61 1.60
N SER A 55 -15.27 -4.65 2.08
CA SER A 55 -15.18 -5.03 3.48
C SER A 55 -13.70 -5.07 3.89
N GLY A 56 -13.40 -4.87 5.18
CA GLY A 56 -12.01 -4.84 5.64
C GLY A 56 -11.20 -6.06 5.17
N ALA A 57 -11.84 -7.24 5.09
CA ALA A 57 -11.25 -8.45 4.52
C ALA A 57 -10.90 -8.33 3.03
N LYS A 58 -11.76 -7.73 2.20
CA LYS A 58 -11.47 -7.52 0.77
C LYS A 58 -10.32 -6.54 0.57
N ILE A 59 -10.23 -5.48 1.39
CA ILE A 59 -9.08 -4.55 1.36
C ILE A 59 -7.78 -5.30 1.67
N LEU A 60 -7.76 -6.10 2.73
CA LEU A 60 -6.59 -6.89 3.09
C LEU A 60 -6.24 -7.91 2.01
N LEU A 61 -7.23 -8.54 1.38
CA LEU A 61 -7.01 -9.47 0.27
C LEU A 61 -6.35 -8.77 -0.92
N VAL A 62 -6.82 -7.58 -1.32
CA VAL A 62 -6.22 -6.81 -2.43
C VAL A 62 -4.75 -6.48 -2.13
N VAL A 63 -4.47 -6.00 -0.92
CA VAL A 63 -3.12 -5.62 -0.50
C VAL A 63 -2.20 -6.85 -0.39
N LEU A 64 -2.72 -7.97 0.12
CA LEU A 64 -1.98 -9.23 0.18
C LEU A 64 -1.64 -9.77 -1.21
N VAL A 65 -2.61 -9.79 -2.12
CA VAL A 65 -2.40 -10.22 -3.51
C VAL A 65 -1.43 -9.30 -4.22
N ALA A 66 -1.51 -7.99 -4.00
CA ALA A 66 -0.55 -7.03 -4.56
C ALA A 66 0.86 -7.27 -4.02
N GLY A 67 1.03 -7.46 -2.71
CA GLY A 67 2.32 -7.79 -2.11
C GLY A 67 2.89 -9.11 -2.65
N LEU A 68 2.07 -10.17 -2.72
CA LEU A 68 2.47 -11.45 -3.32
C LEU A 68 2.83 -11.32 -4.80
N PHE A 69 2.11 -10.49 -5.56
CA PHE A 69 2.43 -10.24 -6.97
C PHE A 69 3.80 -9.57 -7.09
N TRP A 70 4.04 -8.50 -6.34
CA TRP A 70 5.33 -7.81 -6.38
C TRP A 70 6.49 -8.71 -5.93
N GLU A 71 6.27 -9.53 -4.92
CA GLU A 71 7.30 -10.42 -4.38
C GLU A 71 7.58 -11.64 -5.27
N LEU A 72 6.55 -12.27 -5.85
CA LEU A 72 6.71 -13.51 -6.61
C LEU A 72 6.92 -13.28 -8.11
N ILE A 73 6.25 -12.27 -8.66
CA ILE A 73 6.18 -12.03 -10.09
C ILE A 73 7.17 -10.94 -10.52
N ALA A 74 7.39 -9.88 -9.74
CA ALA A 74 8.33 -8.83 -10.14
C ALA A 74 9.78 -9.32 -10.33
N PRO A 75 10.33 -10.29 -9.56
CA PRO A 75 11.66 -10.84 -9.82
C PRO A 75 11.80 -11.55 -11.18
N LEU A 76 10.69 -11.91 -11.83
CA LEU A 76 10.71 -12.48 -13.18
C LEU A 76 10.99 -11.42 -14.27
N TYR A 77 10.78 -10.14 -13.96
CA TYR A 77 10.87 -9.03 -14.93
C TYR A 77 11.87 -7.94 -14.50
N VAL A 78 12.15 -7.80 -13.21
CA VAL A 78 13.01 -6.76 -12.64
C VAL A 78 14.27 -7.39 -12.08
N THR A 79 15.39 -7.15 -12.77
CA THR A 79 16.71 -7.56 -12.30
C THR A 79 17.07 -6.80 -11.02
N GLY A 80 17.36 -7.55 -9.94
CA GLY A 80 17.68 -7.00 -8.62
C GLY A 80 16.53 -7.02 -7.60
N SER A 81 15.33 -7.48 -7.99
CA SER A 81 14.25 -7.74 -7.02
C SER A 81 14.61 -8.97 -6.19
N VAL A 82 14.84 -8.78 -4.90
CA VAL A 82 15.03 -9.86 -3.94
C VAL A 82 13.68 -10.31 -3.43
N ARG A 83 13.55 -11.61 -3.17
CA ARG A 83 12.37 -12.13 -2.48
C ARG A 83 12.50 -11.86 -0.98
N ASP A 84 11.82 -10.83 -0.49
CA ASP A 84 11.69 -10.53 0.94
C ASP A 84 10.23 -10.70 1.44
N PRO A 85 9.94 -11.74 2.24
CA PRO A 85 8.63 -11.92 2.87
C PRO A 85 8.19 -10.75 3.77
N PHE A 86 9.13 -9.95 4.28
CA PHE A 86 8.81 -8.76 5.08
C PHE A 86 8.15 -7.65 4.24
N ASP A 87 8.33 -7.64 2.92
CA ASP A 87 7.63 -6.69 2.04
C ASP A 87 6.12 -6.95 2.03
N ILE A 88 5.71 -8.23 2.06
CA ILE A 88 4.30 -8.60 2.19
C ILE A 88 3.73 -8.08 3.52
N LEU A 89 4.49 -8.18 4.61
CA LEU A 89 4.09 -7.65 5.92
C LEU A 89 3.98 -6.12 5.90
N ALA A 90 4.88 -5.42 5.22
CA ALA A 90 4.82 -3.98 5.05
C ALA A 90 3.56 -3.55 4.27
N TYR A 91 3.27 -4.22 3.15
CA TYR A 91 2.03 -4.02 2.39
C TYR A 91 0.79 -4.21 3.29
N VAL A 92 0.66 -5.38 3.93
CA VAL A 92 -0.50 -5.69 4.79
C VAL A 92 -0.66 -4.68 5.92
N SER A 93 0.45 -4.24 6.53
CA SER A 93 0.46 -3.19 7.56
C SER A 93 -0.08 -1.86 7.02
N GLY A 94 0.30 -1.47 5.80
CA GLY A 94 -0.29 -0.32 5.11
C GLY A 94 -1.79 -0.44 4.91
N GLY A 95 -2.27 -1.63 4.51
CA GLY A 95 -3.71 -1.91 4.39
C GLY A 95 -4.46 -1.80 5.73
N LEU A 96 -3.86 -2.27 6.82
CA LEU A 96 -4.43 -2.12 8.17
C LEU A 96 -4.49 -0.66 8.62
N ILE A 97 -3.45 0.13 8.33
CA ILE A 97 -3.43 1.58 8.59
C ILE A 97 -4.56 2.25 7.82
N TYR A 98 -4.76 1.92 6.54
CA TYR A 98 -5.87 2.43 5.74
C TYR A 98 -7.23 2.14 6.39
N LEU A 99 -7.46 0.89 6.82
CA LEU A 99 -8.69 0.50 7.51
C LEU A 99 -8.92 1.27 8.81
N LEU A 100 -7.85 1.48 9.58
CA LEU A 100 -7.93 2.25 10.82
C LEU A 100 -8.32 3.70 10.54
N ILE A 101 -7.72 4.33 9.52
CA ILE A 101 -8.05 5.68 9.08
C ILE A 101 -9.52 5.75 8.64
N MET A 102 -9.98 4.83 7.80
CA MET A 102 -11.37 4.81 7.33
C MET A 102 -12.38 4.62 8.47
N ARG A 103 -12.08 3.76 9.46
CA ARG A 103 -12.91 3.59 10.66
C ARG A 103 -13.00 4.88 11.48
N ARG A 104 -11.91 5.64 11.57
CA ARG A 104 -11.84 6.89 12.34
C ARG A 104 -12.54 8.05 11.64
N ILE A 105 -12.45 8.14 10.32
CA ILE A 105 -13.08 9.22 9.54
C ILE A 105 -14.61 9.06 9.51
N ARG A 106 -15.17 7.95 10.02
CA ARG A 106 -16.62 7.75 10.17
C ARG A 106 -17.37 8.04 8.87
N ILE A 107 -16.76 7.74 7.72
CA ILE A 107 -17.49 7.75 6.45
C ILE A 107 -18.50 6.62 6.57
N PRO A 108 -19.81 6.92 6.71
CA PRO A 108 -20.82 5.89 6.68
C PRO A 108 -20.80 5.37 5.24
N TRP A 109 -20.39 4.11 5.08
CA TRP A 109 -20.55 3.40 3.83
C TRP A 109 -21.96 2.82 3.80
#